data_AF-A0A1H9FCU3-F1
#
_entry.id   AF-A0A1H9FCU3-F1
#
_cell.length_a   1.000
_cell.length_b   1.000
_cell.length_c   1.000
_cell.angle_alpha   90.00
_cell.angle_beta   90.00
_cell.angle_gamma   90.00
#
_symmetry.space_group_name_H-M   'P 1'
#
loop_
_entity.id
_entity.type
_entity.pdbx_description
1 polymer ?
#
loop_
_entity_poly.entity_id
_entity_poly.type
_entity_poly.pdbx_seq_one_letter_code
_entity_poly.pdbx_strand_id
1 'polypeptide(L)' 'MKDLKDWVAVHQVYKQTKSKRATASLLGISRNTVKRLLEKTEPPVYSRK' A
#
# COMPACT_ATOMS: atom_id res chain seq x y z
N MET A 1 -3.29 -12.55 -5.49
CA MET A 1 -2.90 -11.35 -6.26
C MET A 1 -3.56 -10.06 -5.73
N LYS A 2 -3.55 -9.87 -4.41
CA LYS A 2 -4.15 -8.69 -3.77
C LYS A 2 -3.07 -7.72 -3.30
N ASP A 3 -2.02 -8.26 -2.69
CA ASP A 3 -0.93 -7.52 -2.07
C ASP A 3 -0.09 -6.64 -3.02
N LEU A 4 0.17 -7.06 -4.27
CA LEU A 4 0.95 -6.24 -5.22
C LEU A 4 0.15 -5.03 -5.70
N LYS A 5 -1.14 -5.22 -6.04
CA LYS A 5 -2.04 -4.13 -6.44
C LYS A 5 -2.26 -3.15 -5.28
N ASP A 6 -2.46 -3.69 -4.07
CA ASP A 6 -2.61 -2.89 -2.86
C ASP A 6 -1.34 -2.10 -2.53
N TRP A 7 -0.14 -2.69 -2.73
CA TRP A 7 1.14 -1.99 -2.54
C TRP A 7 1.29 -0.79 -3.50
N VAL A 8 1.05 -1.00 -4.79
CA VAL A 8 1.14 0.08 -5.81
C VAL A 8 0.14 1.20 -5.50
N ALA A 9 -1.12 0.83 -5.23
CA ALA A 9 -2.18 1.79 -4.92
C ALA A 9 -1.85 2.62 -3.67
N VAL A 10 -1.35 1.97 -2.61
CA VAL A 10 -0.92 2.66 -1.37
C VAL A 10 0.20 3.65 -1.65
N HIS A 11 1.24 3.26 -2.38
CA HIS A 11 2.37 4.16 -2.67
C HIS A 11 1.95 5.35 -3.54
N GLN A 12 1.08 5.14 -4.52
CA GLN A 12 0.59 6.21 -5.40
C GLN A 12 -0.29 7.22 -4.63
N VAL A 13 -1.23 6.74 -3.82
CA VAL A 13 -2.12 7.61 -3.02
C VAL A 13 -1.35 8.29 -1.89
N TYR A 14 -0.38 7.61 -1.28
CA TYR A 14 0.46 8.19 -0.23
C TYR A 14 1.35 9.31 -0.77
N LYS A 15 1.87 9.21 -2.00
CA LYS A 15 2.62 10.30 -2.65
C LYS A 15 1.79 11.59 -2.76
N GLN A 16 0.49 11.47 -3.02
CA GLN A 16 -0.42 12.60 -3.15
C GLN A 16 -0.86 13.15 -1.78
N THR A 17 -1.32 12.26 -0.89
CA THR A 17 -1.91 12.66 0.40
C THR A 17 -0.88 12.92 1.50
N LYS A 18 0.31 12.31 1.41
CA LYS A 18 1.39 12.31 2.43
C LYS A 18 0.93 11.89 3.84
N SER A 19 -0.23 11.25 3.97
CA SER A 19 -0.84 10.89 5.25
C SER A 19 -1.31 9.44 5.23
N LYS A 20 -0.73 8.61 6.10
CA LYS A 20 -1.08 7.20 6.25
C LYS A 20 -2.57 7.00 6.60
N ARG A 21 -3.14 7.94 7.35
CA ARG A 21 -4.54 7.92 7.78
C ARG A 21 -5.48 8.23 6.62
N ALA A 22 -5.16 9.27 5.84
CA ALA A 22 -5.95 9.63 4.66
C ALA A 22 -5.90 8.54 3.58
N THR A 23 -4.71 8.00 3.32
CA THR A 23 -4.52 6.86 2.39
C THR A 23 -5.35 5.64 2.81
N ALA A 24 -5.39 5.32 4.10
CA ALA A 24 -6.19 4.22 4.65
C ALA A 24 -7.69 4.43 4.45
N SER A 25 -8.20 5.62 4.77
CA SER A 25 -9.62 5.97 4.57
C SER A 25 -10.02 5.95 3.10
N LEU A 26 -9.15 6.41 2.20
CA LEU A 26 -9.43 6.46 0.76
C LEU A 26 -9.46 5.05 0.13
N LEU A 27 -8.55 4.18 0.53
CA LEU A 27 -8.43 2.82 0.00
C LEU A 27 -9.29 1.79 0.76
N GLY A 28 -9.99 2.20 1.83
CA GLY A 28 -10.82 1.31 2.64
C GLY A 28 -10.05 0.21 3.37
N ILE A 29 -8.76 0.44 3.66
CA ILE A 29 -7.88 -0.52 4.34
C ILE A 29 -7.44 0.01 5.70
N SER A 30 -6.94 -0.89 6.56
CA SER A 30 -6.43 -0.46 7.87
C SER A 30 -5.17 0.40 7.73
N ARG A 31 -5.01 1.38 8.63
CA ARG A 31 -3.76 2.17 8.75
C ARG A 31 -2.54 1.27 8.93
N ASN A 32 -2.68 0.15 9.62
CA ASN A 32 -1.59 -0.80 9.86
C ASN A 32 -1.17 -1.50 8.56
N THR A 33 -2.13 -1.79 7.68
CA THR A 33 -1.86 -2.31 6.33
C THR A 33 -1.07 -1.29 5.51
N VAL A 34 -1.49 -0.02 5.52
CA VAL A 34 -0.77 1.07 4.85
C VAL A 34 0.67 1.19 5.39
N LYS A 35 0.84 1.17 6.72
CA LYS A 35 2.17 1.20 7.35
C LYS A 35 3.04 0.05 6.85
N ARG A 36 2.55 -1.18 6.94
CA ARG A 36 3.29 -2.40 6.54
C ARG A 36 3.65 -2.39 5.04
N LEU A 37 2.79 -1.82 4.19
CA LEU A 37 3.04 -1.72 2.74
C LEU A 37 4.03 -0.61 2.39
N LEU A 38 4.02 0.52 3.11
CA LEU A 38 5.01 1.58 2.94
C LEU A 38 6.40 1.18 3.45
N GLU A 39 6.47 0.35 4.49
CA GLU A 39 7.73 -0.19 5.02
C GLU A 39 8.38 -1.23 4.10
N LYS A 40 7.61 -1.83 3.19
CA LYS A 40 8.15 -2.69 2.13
C LYS A 40 8.76 -1.82 1.05
N THR A 41 10.08 -1.66 1.09
CA THR A 41 10.89 -0.95 0.10
C THR A 41 10.84 -1.64 -1.27
N GLU A 42 10.77 -2.97 -1.27
CA GLU A 42 10.64 -3.76 -2.47
C GLU A 42 9.17 -4.17 -2.70
N PRO A 43 8.70 -4.15 -3.96
CA PRO A 43 7.39 -4.69 -4.28
C PRO A 43 7.37 -6.17 -3.86
N PRO A 44 6.30 -6.67 -3.25
CA PRO A 44 6.20 -8.08 -2.90
C PRO A 44 6.35 -8.92 -4.17
N VAL A 45 7.52 -9.54 -4.36
CA VAL A 45 7.87 -10.29 -5.56
C VAL A 45 6.96 -11.51 -5.62
N TYR A 46 6.07 -11.53 -6.62
CA TYR A 46 5.22 -12.69 -6.86
C TYR A 46 5.86 -13.55 -7.94
N SER A 47 6.38 -14.71 -7.54
CA SER A 47 6.73 -15.77 -8.48
C SER A 47 5.43 -16.50 -8.84
N ARG A 48 4.83 -16.16 -9.98
CA ARG A 48 3.88 -17.08 -10.64
C ARG A 48 4.73 -18.26 -11.14
N LYS A 49 4.75 -19.37 -10.41
CA LYS A 49 5.04 -20.66 -11.05
C LYS A 49 3.89 -21.00 -11.99
#